data_AF-A0A7C5V7L2-F1
#
_entry.id   AF-A0A7C5V7L2-F1
#
_cell.length_a   1.000
_cell.length_b   1.000
_cell.length_c   1.000
_cell.angle_alpha   90.00
_cell.angle_beta   90.00
_cell.angle_gamma   90.00
#
_symmetry.space_group_name_H-M   'P 1'
#
loop_
_entity.id
_entity.type
_entity.pdbx_description
1 polymer ?
#
loop_
_entity_poly.entity_id
_entity_poly.type
_entity_poly.pdbx_seq_one_letter_code
_entity_poly.pdbx_strand_id
1 'polypeptide(L)'
;MFNSDRQLGQILVMQGKLDADDLELALREHHKTGERLDSILLKMGLASEEDVLRALAEQLQLPFVRLSEHTIPKDVIEKIPAKLVSHYHLVPIEQTNGTLRVAVSDPLDIHTLDDLRMILKVEVEPVVATYKDIEDAIKRYYGIGAATVEELMEESGGETTIEVDRTIEDIDEMAEDASIVRFVNQIIAEAIADRATDIHVEPFEQELRIRYRIDGMLYEAAIPPSIKRFQSAIISRIKIMADMNIAERRLPQDGKIKVKVQEKDFDLRVSTLPTPYGESISIRILSRESELVSLDKLGLDEYHLKILRRMIQKPHGIIFVTGPT
;
A
#
# COMPACT_ATOMS: atom_id res chain seq x y z
N MET A 1 27.45 -18.39 -13.93
CA MET A 1 26.15 -17.95 -14.47
C MET A 1 25.49 -19.02 -15.33
N PHE A 2 26.06 -19.49 -16.45
CA PHE A 2 25.35 -20.49 -17.30
C PHE A 2 24.87 -21.78 -16.62
N ASN A 3 25.58 -22.26 -15.58
CA ASN A 3 25.18 -23.46 -14.86
C ASN A 3 24.13 -23.19 -13.76
N SER A 4 24.04 -21.95 -13.26
CA SER A 4 23.05 -21.58 -12.24
C SER A 4 21.66 -21.43 -12.85
N ASP A 5 21.55 -20.79 -14.01
CA ASP A 5 20.22 -20.53 -14.59
C ASP A 5 19.56 -21.83 -15.08
N ARG A 6 20.36 -22.74 -15.66
CA ARG A 6 19.87 -24.07 -16.02
C ARG A 6 19.43 -24.88 -14.79
N GLN A 7 20.11 -24.72 -13.66
CA GLN A 7 19.76 -25.40 -12.41
C GLN A 7 18.41 -24.93 -11.87
N LEU A 8 18.11 -23.61 -11.90
CA LEU A 8 16.80 -23.07 -11.53
C LEU A 8 15.67 -23.73 -12.33
N GLY A 9 15.82 -23.73 -13.66
CA GLY A 9 14.84 -24.32 -14.56
C GLY A 9 14.65 -25.82 -14.33
N GLN A 10 15.74 -26.55 -14.07
CA GLN A 10 15.67 -27.98 -13.76
C GLN A 10 14.94 -28.26 -12.44
N ILE A 11 15.14 -27.44 -11.41
CA ILE A 11 14.42 -27.55 -10.14
C ILE A 11 12.92 -27.39 -10.38
N LEU A 12 12.51 -26.38 -11.15
CA LEU A 12 11.10 -26.15 -11.50
C LEU A 12 10.48 -27.32 -12.28
N VAL A 13 11.21 -27.89 -13.24
CA VAL A 13 10.76 -29.08 -14.00
C VAL A 13 10.64 -30.29 -13.08
N MET A 14 11.60 -30.53 -12.19
CA MET A 14 11.57 -31.64 -11.23
C MET A 14 10.40 -31.52 -10.25
N GLN A 15 10.03 -30.30 -9.86
CA GLN A 15 8.88 -30.02 -9.00
C GLN A 15 7.54 -30.05 -9.75
N GLY A 16 7.55 -30.28 -11.07
CA GLY A 16 6.34 -30.28 -11.91
C GLY A 16 5.69 -28.91 -12.06
N LYS A 17 6.48 -27.84 -11.90
CA LYS A 17 6.03 -26.44 -11.98
C LYS A 17 6.33 -25.78 -13.32
N LEU A 18 7.10 -26.45 -14.17
CA LEU A 18 7.48 -26.00 -15.49
C LEU A 18 7.63 -27.22 -16.42
N ASP A 19 7.15 -27.14 -17.64
CA ASP A 19 7.37 -28.18 -18.63
C ASP A 19 8.78 -28.08 -19.24
N ALA A 20 9.35 -29.22 -19.64
CA ALA A 20 10.70 -29.24 -20.22
C ALA A 20 10.81 -28.43 -21.52
N ASP A 21 9.74 -28.41 -22.32
CA ASP A 21 9.66 -27.62 -23.55
C ASP A 21 9.59 -26.11 -23.26
N ASP A 22 8.84 -25.72 -22.22
CA ASP A 22 8.75 -24.33 -21.74
C ASP A 22 10.08 -23.84 -21.16
N LEU A 23 10.83 -24.73 -20.48
CA LEU A 23 12.18 -24.42 -20.03
C LEU A 23 13.13 -24.14 -21.21
N GLU A 24 13.12 -24.97 -22.25
CA GLU A 24 13.94 -24.74 -23.44
C GLU A 24 13.55 -23.44 -24.16
N LEU A 25 12.26 -23.09 -24.18
CA LEU A 25 11.78 -21.81 -24.69
C LEU A 25 12.34 -20.63 -23.87
N ALA A 26 12.22 -20.69 -22.54
CA ALA A 26 12.70 -19.64 -21.65
C ALA A 26 14.24 -19.46 -21.74
N LEU A 27 15.00 -20.56 -21.83
CA LEU A 27 16.45 -20.53 -22.01
C LEU A 27 16.87 -19.89 -23.35
N ARG A 28 16.12 -20.14 -24.44
CA ARG A 28 16.38 -19.48 -25.73
C ARG A 28 16.17 -17.97 -25.65
N GLU A 29 15.10 -17.52 -25.01
CA GLU A 29 14.88 -16.08 -24.80
C GLU A 29 15.95 -15.48 -23.89
N HIS A 30 16.37 -16.18 -22.81
CA HIS A 30 17.49 -15.77 -21.95
C HIS A 30 18.77 -15.55 -22.76
N HIS A 31 19.12 -16.49 -23.65
CA HIS A 31 20.30 -16.37 -24.50
C HIS A 31 20.21 -15.22 -25.51
N LYS A 32 19.01 -14.84 -25.92
CA LYS A 32 18.77 -13.80 -26.92
C LYS A 32 18.74 -12.40 -26.30
N THR A 33 18.14 -12.25 -25.13
CA THR A 33 17.95 -10.94 -24.46
C THR A 33 19.03 -10.63 -23.45
N GLY A 34 19.65 -11.66 -22.86
CA GLY A 34 20.55 -11.52 -21.72
C GLY A 34 19.84 -11.22 -20.39
N GLU A 35 18.49 -11.20 -20.36
CA GLU A 35 17.72 -11.04 -19.13
C GLU A 35 17.79 -12.30 -18.27
N ARG A 36 17.66 -12.17 -16.94
CA ARG A 36 17.70 -13.32 -16.02
C ARG A 36 16.55 -14.31 -16.28
N LEU A 37 16.83 -15.60 -16.12
CA LEU A 37 15.86 -16.67 -16.42
C LEU A 37 14.59 -16.58 -15.55
N ASP A 38 14.75 -16.30 -14.26
CA ASP A 38 13.64 -16.05 -13.33
C ASP A 38 12.67 -14.98 -13.85
N SER A 39 13.20 -13.84 -14.29
CA SER A 39 12.43 -12.71 -14.81
C SER A 39 11.70 -13.09 -16.09
N ILE A 40 12.32 -13.90 -16.96
CA ILE A 40 11.71 -14.39 -18.20
C ILE A 40 10.56 -15.34 -17.90
N LEU A 41 10.75 -16.29 -16.97
CA LEU A 41 9.71 -17.25 -16.57
C LEU A 41 8.46 -16.52 -16.06
N LEU A 42 8.64 -15.47 -15.26
CA LEU A 42 7.53 -14.64 -14.76
C LEU A 42 6.87 -13.80 -15.87
N LYS A 43 7.67 -13.12 -16.72
CA LYS A 43 7.14 -12.31 -17.84
C LYS A 43 6.34 -13.13 -18.84
N MET A 44 6.77 -14.37 -19.09
CA MET A 44 6.10 -15.30 -20.02
C MET A 44 4.93 -16.05 -19.37
N GLY A 45 4.73 -15.91 -18.05
CA GLY A 45 3.68 -16.62 -17.33
C GLY A 45 3.87 -18.13 -17.28
N LEU A 46 5.11 -18.61 -17.41
CA LEU A 46 5.45 -20.03 -17.44
C LEU A 46 5.52 -20.66 -16.05
N ALA A 47 5.75 -19.85 -15.01
CA ALA A 47 5.74 -20.27 -13.62
C ALA A 47 5.23 -19.12 -12.73
N SER A 48 4.70 -19.46 -11.55
CA SER A 48 4.28 -18.45 -10.56
C SER A 48 5.48 -17.84 -9.84
N GLU A 49 5.34 -16.61 -9.33
CA GLU A 49 6.37 -15.93 -8.53
C GLU A 49 6.81 -16.80 -7.33
N GLU A 50 5.85 -17.37 -6.62
CA GLU A 50 6.13 -18.23 -5.47
C GLU A 50 6.92 -19.48 -5.87
N ASP A 51 6.57 -20.15 -6.98
CA ASP A 51 7.29 -21.33 -7.46
C ASP A 51 8.72 -20.98 -7.87
N VAL A 52 8.91 -19.87 -8.61
CA VAL A 52 10.23 -19.40 -9.03
C VAL A 52 11.11 -19.05 -7.83
N LEU A 53 10.57 -18.30 -6.86
CA LEU A 53 11.32 -17.93 -5.65
C LEU A 53 11.65 -19.13 -4.76
N ARG A 54 10.75 -20.11 -4.64
CA ARG A 54 11.04 -21.37 -3.92
C ARG A 54 12.15 -22.17 -4.59
N ALA A 55 12.12 -22.29 -5.92
CA ALA A 55 13.17 -22.97 -6.67
C ALA A 55 14.52 -22.24 -6.54
N LEU A 56 14.50 -20.90 -6.56
CA LEU A 56 15.69 -20.08 -6.36
C LEU A 56 16.25 -20.22 -4.93
N ALA A 57 15.37 -20.24 -3.93
CA ALA A 57 15.73 -20.49 -2.54
C ALA A 57 16.38 -21.88 -2.37
N GLU A 58 15.81 -22.93 -2.97
CA GLU A 58 16.40 -24.28 -2.97
C GLU A 58 17.77 -24.31 -3.64
N GLN A 59 17.91 -23.66 -4.79
CA GLN A 59 19.19 -23.57 -5.51
C GLN A 59 20.28 -22.91 -4.67
N LEU A 60 19.94 -21.82 -3.98
CA LEU A 60 20.86 -21.02 -3.16
C LEU A 60 21.01 -21.57 -1.74
N GLN A 61 20.29 -22.64 -1.39
CA GLN A 61 20.22 -23.21 -0.04
C GLN A 61 19.75 -22.20 1.01
N LEU A 62 18.82 -21.32 0.62
CA LEU A 62 18.20 -20.32 1.48
C LEU A 62 16.82 -20.79 1.93
N PRO A 63 16.39 -20.47 3.17
CA PRO A 63 15.01 -20.66 3.59
C PRO A 63 14.04 -19.80 2.76
N PHE A 64 12.87 -20.35 2.44
CA PHE A 64 11.72 -19.59 1.95
C PHE A 64 10.70 -19.44 3.08
N VAL A 65 10.22 -18.22 3.32
CA VAL A 65 9.32 -17.90 4.44
C VAL A 65 8.08 -17.16 3.97
N ARG A 66 6.96 -17.36 4.68
CA ARG A 66 5.72 -16.60 4.50
C ARG A 66 5.55 -15.63 5.66
N LEU A 67 5.83 -14.34 5.43
CA LEU A 67 5.87 -13.34 6.51
C LEU A 67 4.51 -13.16 7.21
N SER A 68 3.40 -13.45 6.54
CA SER A 68 2.06 -13.46 7.12
C SER A 68 1.89 -14.45 8.28
N GLU A 69 2.66 -15.55 8.30
CA GLU A 69 2.64 -16.60 9.32
C GLU A 69 3.60 -16.30 10.49
N HIS A 70 4.43 -15.26 10.39
CA HIS A 70 5.39 -14.88 11.41
C HIS A 70 4.92 -13.67 12.22
N THR A 71 5.23 -13.69 13.53
CA THR A 71 5.15 -12.51 14.39
C THR A 71 6.56 -12.04 14.70
N ILE A 72 6.91 -10.86 14.21
CA ILE A 72 8.25 -10.31 14.33
C ILE A 72 8.34 -9.48 15.62
N PRO A 73 9.32 -9.75 16.51
CA PRO A 73 9.50 -8.96 17.73
C PRO A 73 9.77 -7.48 17.43
N LYS A 74 9.22 -6.59 18.26
CA LYS A 74 9.34 -5.14 18.07
C LYS A 74 10.80 -4.67 18.06
N ASP A 75 11.62 -5.24 18.93
CA ASP A 75 13.07 -4.96 19.03
C ASP A 75 13.87 -5.41 17.81
N VAL A 76 13.30 -6.28 16.95
CA VAL A 76 13.86 -6.68 15.66
C VAL A 76 13.45 -5.70 14.56
N ILE A 77 12.18 -5.31 14.53
CA ILE A 77 11.66 -4.27 13.61
C ILE A 77 12.41 -2.94 13.80
N GLU A 78 12.64 -2.52 15.03
CA GLU A 78 13.32 -1.26 15.36
C GLU A 78 14.82 -1.24 14.97
N LYS A 79 15.41 -2.36 14.50
CA LYS A 79 16.82 -2.40 14.07
C LYS A 79 17.07 -1.79 12.70
N ILE A 80 16.08 -1.84 11.82
CA ILE A 80 16.19 -1.33 10.46
C ILE A 80 15.19 -0.17 10.31
N PRO A 81 15.67 1.06 10.04
CA PRO A 81 14.84 2.22 9.72
C PRO A 81 13.81 1.95 8.61
N ALA A 82 12.65 2.61 8.69
CA ALA A 82 11.56 2.47 7.71
C ALA A 82 12.02 2.84 6.28
N LYS A 83 12.91 3.83 6.17
CA LYS A 83 13.53 4.25 4.92
C LYS A 83 14.36 3.15 4.27
N LEU A 84 15.13 2.38 5.05
CA LEU A 84 15.95 1.29 4.53
C LEU A 84 15.12 0.08 4.11
N VAL A 85 14.15 -0.34 4.93
CA VAL A 85 13.25 -1.45 4.56
C VAL A 85 12.45 -1.14 3.29
N SER A 86 12.01 0.11 3.12
CA SER A 86 11.26 0.54 1.93
C SER A 86 12.16 0.66 0.70
N HIS A 87 13.39 1.16 0.86
CA HIS A 87 14.34 1.35 -0.24
C HIS A 87 14.88 0.03 -0.77
N TYR A 88 15.35 -0.84 0.12
CA TYR A 88 15.93 -2.14 -0.23
C TYR A 88 14.89 -3.27 -0.31
N HIS A 89 13.63 -2.97 -0.04
CA HIS A 89 12.51 -3.88 -0.15
C HIS A 89 12.72 -5.20 0.63
N LEU A 90 12.85 -5.05 1.94
CA LEU A 90 13.19 -6.13 2.85
C LEU A 90 12.56 -5.95 4.23
N VAL A 91 12.53 -7.01 5.03
CA VAL A 91 12.03 -6.96 6.41
C VAL A 91 12.92 -7.80 7.35
N PRO A 92 13.35 -7.27 8.51
CA PRO A 92 14.07 -8.07 9.49
C PRO A 92 13.10 -9.06 10.16
N ILE A 93 13.48 -10.32 10.31
CA ILE A 93 12.61 -11.38 10.84
C ILE A 93 13.00 -11.77 12.26
N GLU A 94 14.28 -11.99 12.50
CA GLU A 94 14.81 -12.40 13.79
C GLU A 94 16.27 -12.02 13.93
N GLN A 95 16.73 -11.89 15.18
CA GLN A 95 18.15 -11.73 15.47
C GLN A 95 18.62 -12.83 16.43
N THR A 96 19.66 -13.55 16.03
CA THR A 96 20.27 -14.60 16.84
C THR A 96 21.79 -14.44 16.84
N ASN A 97 22.40 -14.38 18.03
CA ASN A 97 23.87 -14.35 18.21
C ASN A 97 24.61 -13.30 17.34
N GLY A 98 24.04 -12.11 17.17
CA GLY A 98 24.64 -11.04 16.36
C GLY A 98 24.42 -11.17 14.85
N THR A 99 23.71 -12.20 14.40
CA THR A 99 23.24 -12.36 13.01
C THR A 99 21.80 -11.89 12.91
N LEU A 100 21.50 -11.02 11.95
CA LEU A 100 20.18 -10.53 11.63
C LEU A 100 19.66 -11.27 10.40
N ARG A 101 18.55 -11.99 10.56
CA ARG A 101 17.87 -12.65 9.44
C ARG A 101 16.92 -11.67 8.78
N VAL A 102 17.02 -11.54 7.46
CA VAL A 102 16.29 -10.54 6.67
C VAL A 102 15.57 -11.22 5.51
N ALA A 103 14.26 -11.01 5.38
CA ALA A 103 13.49 -11.41 4.20
C ALA A 103 13.81 -10.47 3.03
N VAL A 104 14.14 -11.04 1.89
CA VAL A 104 14.40 -10.35 0.63
C VAL A 104 13.60 -11.00 -0.51
N SER A 105 13.20 -10.19 -1.49
CA SER A 105 12.50 -10.66 -2.69
C SER A 105 13.45 -11.07 -3.81
N ASP A 106 14.66 -10.51 -3.84
CA ASP A 106 15.72 -10.92 -4.77
C ASP A 106 16.98 -11.37 -4.00
N PRO A 107 17.16 -12.69 -3.78
CA PRO A 107 18.35 -13.20 -3.10
C PRO A 107 19.61 -13.15 -3.96
N LEU A 108 19.52 -12.81 -5.25
CA LEU A 108 20.68 -12.65 -6.14
C LEU A 108 21.22 -11.22 -6.14
N ASP A 109 20.54 -10.27 -5.49
CA ASP A 109 21.05 -8.92 -5.28
C ASP A 109 22.05 -8.86 -4.12
N ILE A 110 23.27 -9.29 -4.41
CA ILE A 110 24.37 -9.31 -3.44
C ILE A 110 24.75 -7.89 -3.00
N HIS A 111 24.54 -6.87 -3.85
CA HIS A 111 24.88 -5.48 -3.53
C HIS A 111 24.01 -4.96 -2.38
N THR A 112 22.69 -5.18 -2.45
CA THR A 112 21.77 -4.84 -1.36
C THR A 112 22.18 -5.50 -0.04
N LEU A 113 22.54 -6.79 -0.08
CA LEU A 113 22.97 -7.51 1.13
C LEU A 113 24.29 -6.97 1.71
N ASP A 114 25.26 -6.63 0.87
CA ASP A 114 26.53 -6.06 1.31
C ASP A 114 26.38 -4.64 1.86
N ASP A 115 25.55 -3.81 1.23
CA ASP A 115 25.22 -2.47 1.72
C ASP A 115 24.56 -2.53 3.10
N LEU A 116 23.63 -3.46 3.32
CA LEU A 116 22.99 -3.67 4.62
C LEU A 116 23.99 -4.10 5.69
N ARG A 117 24.92 -5.01 5.37
CA ARG A 117 25.99 -5.42 6.31
C ARG A 117 26.84 -4.22 6.71
N MET A 118 27.18 -3.35 5.75
CA MET A 118 27.97 -2.14 6.01
C MET A 118 27.21 -1.12 6.86
N ILE A 119 25.93 -0.88 6.57
CA ILE A 119 25.09 0.09 7.28
C ILE A 119 24.78 -0.39 8.71
N LEU A 120 24.31 -1.63 8.84
CA LEU A 120 23.84 -2.19 10.11
C LEU A 120 24.99 -2.69 11.00
N LYS A 121 26.19 -2.92 10.43
CA LYS A 121 27.37 -3.45 11.13
C LYS A 121 27.10 -4.76 11.87
N VAL A 122 26.24 -5.60 11.30
CA VAL A 122 25.90 -6.95 11.77
C VAL A 122 26.02 -7.94 10.63
N GLU A 123 26.16 -9.22 10.98
CA GLU A 123 26.03 -10.28 9.98
C GLU A 123 24.58 -10.35 9.50
N VAL A 124 24.39 -10.44 8.18
CA VAL A 124 23.06 -10.51 7.56
C VAL A 124 22.90 -11.85 6.87
N GLU A 125 21.88 -12.60 7.29
CA GLU A 125 21.46 -13.87 6.70
C GLU A 125 20.17 -13.65 5.90
N PRO A 126 20.20 -13.74 4.56
CA PRO A 126 19.00 -13.58 3.76
C PRO A 126 18.09 -14.81 3.87
N VAL A 127 16.79 -14.57 3.86
CA VAL A 127 15.77 -15.57 3.54
C VAL A 127 14.87 -15.03 2.44
N VAL A 128 14.29 -15.93 1.66
CA VAL A 128 13.48 -15.57 0.50
C VAL A 128 12.02 -15.43 0.91
N ALA A 129 11.39 -14.33 0.52
CA ALA A 129 9.96 -14.11 0.62
C ALA A 129 9.44 -13.47 -0.68
N THR A 130 8.14 -13.55 -0.93
CA THR A 130 7.56 -12.87 -2.11
C THR A 130 7.64 -11.35 -1.96
N TYR A 131 7.67 -10.62 -3.08
CA TYR A 131 7.65 -9.15 -3.04
C TYR A 131 6.43 -8.64 -2.27
N LYS A 132 5.26 -9.25 -2.54
CA LYS A 132 4.01 -8.92 -1.86
C LYS A 132 4.06 -9.17 -0.35
N ASP A 133 4.59 -10.32 0.09
CA ASP A 133 4.72 -10.60 1.53
C ASP A 133 5.59 -9.55 2.23
N ILE A 134 6.64 -9.07 1.57
CA ILE A 134 7.52 -8.02 2.09
C ILE A 134 6.77 -6.69 2.17
N GLU A 135 6.07 -6.26 1.11
CA GLU A 135 5.26 -5.04 1.14
C GLU A 135 4.21 -5.08 2.26
N ASP A 136 3.46 -6.18 2.36
CA ASP A 136 2.43 -6.36 3.37
C ASP A 136 3.03 -6.34 4.79
N ALA A 137 4.21 -6.94 4.98
CA ALA A 137 4.94 -6.91 6.24
C ALA A 137 5.48 -5.51 6.59
N ILE A 138 6.02 -4.75 5.62
CA ILE A 138 6.45 -3.36 5.83
C ILE A 138 5.27 -2.53 6.32
N LYS A 139 4.12 -2.63 5.64
CA LYS A 139 2.89 -1.93 6.04
C LYS A 139 2.43 -2.33 7.44
N ARG A 140 2.43 -3.63 7.74
CA ARG A 140 1.98 -4.17 9.02
C ARG A 140 2.85 -3.72 10.20
N TYR A 141 4.17 -3.70 10.03
CA TYR A 141 5.11 -3.49 11.14
C TYR A 141 5.64 -2.06 11.25
N TYR A 142 5.86 -1.38 10.12
CA TYR A 142 6.34 0.00 10.10
C TYR A 142 5.20 1.02 9.93
N GLY A 143 4.12 0.61 9.27
CA GLY A 143 2.99 1.47 8.96
C GLY A 143 3.04 2.04 7.54
N ILE A 144 1.88 2.42 7.02
CA ILE A 144 1.74 3.06 5.71
C ILE A 144 2.47 4.40 5.74
N GLY A 145 3.30 4.63 4.72
CA GLY A 145 4.09 5.84 4.58
C GLY A 145 5.20 6.01 5.61
N ALA A 146 5.61 4.96 6.33
CA ALA A 146 6.61 5.04 7.39
C ALA A 146 7.92 5.71 6.97
N ALA A 147 8.46 5.36 5.79
CA ALA A 147 9.64 6.01 5.25
C ALA A 147 9.43 7.53 5.05
N THR A 148 8.25 7.93 4.58
CA THR A 148 7.90 9.34 4.38
C THR A 148 7.72 10.08 5.70
N VAL A 149 7.17 9.43 6.73
CA VAL A 149 7.09 10.01 8.08
C VAL A 149 8.48 10.15 8.71
N GLU A 150 9.38 9.20 8.46
CA GLU A 150 10.77 9.27 8.91
C GLU A 150 11.51 10.44 8.25
N GLU A 151 11.36 10.63 6.93
CA GLU A 151 11.88 11.80 6.20
C GLU A 151 11.37 13.13 6.80
N LEU A 152 10.07 13.23 7.06
CA LEU A 152 9.46 14.41 7.70
C LEU A 152 10.08 14.70 9.08
N MET A 153 10.41 13.67 9.86
CA MET A 153 11.05 13.80 11.17
C MET A 153 12.50 14.27 11.06
N GLU A 154 13.24 13.77 10.07
CA GLU A 154 14.61 14.20 9.77
C GLU A 154 14.65 15.69 9.37
N GLU A 155 13.75 16.11 8.48
CA GLU A 155 13.63 17.49 7.98
C GLU A 155 13.22 18.47 9.10
N SER A 156 12.38 18.01 10.03
CA SER A 156 11.92 18.82 11.18
C SER A 156 12.92 18.91 12.34
N GLY A 157 14.13 18.34 12.21
CA GLY A 157 15.21 18.51 13.17
C GLY A 157 15.09 17.74 14.49
N GLY A 158 14.23 16.72 14.58
CA GLY A 158 14.21 15.73 15.66
C GLY A 158 13.92 16.21 17.11
N GLU A 159 13.95 17.50 17.42
CA GLU A 159 13.83 18.01 18.79
C GLU A 159 12.42 18.49 19.19
N THR A 160 12.10 18.15 20.43
CA THR A 160 10.88 18.45 21.20
C THR A 160 10.57 19.94 21.23
N THR A 161 9.50 20.37 20.56
CA THR A 161 8.69 21.47 21.06
C THR A 161 7.21 21.12 20.98
N ILE A 162 6.60 21.26 22.14
CA ILE A 162 5.16 21.21 22.41
C ILE A 162 4.47 22.17 21.42
N GLU A 163 3.33 21.73 20.87
CA GLU A 163 2.40 22.53 20.07
C GLU A 163 2.10 23.87 20.77
N VAL A 164 2.82 24.93 20.46
CA VAL A 164 2.41 26.31 20.79
C VAL A 164 2.88 27.24 19.66
N ASP A 165 1.91 27.76 18.92
CA ASP A 165 2.03 28.79 17.87
C ASP A 165 2.84 28.43 16.60
N ARG A 166 2.37 27.43 15.84
CA ARG A 166 2.56 27.48 14.38
C ARG A 166 1.49 28.41 13.80
N THR A 167 1.92 29.42 13.06
CA THR A 167 0.97 30.30 12.35
C THR A 167 0.24 29.52 11.26
N ILE A 168 -0.85 30.09 10.73
CA ILE A 168 -1.55 29.48 9.60
C ILE A 168 -0.60 29.37 8.39
N GLU A 169 0.23 30.40 8.18
CA GLU A 169 1.23 30.46 7.10
C GLU A 169 2.24 29.30 7.23
N ASP A 170 2.78 29.03 8.42
CA ASP A 170 3.70 27.90 8.64
C ASP A 170 3.05 26.55 8.34
N ILE A 171 1.76 26.38 8.68
CA ILE A 171 1.03 25.13 8.45
C ILE A 171 0.79 24.92 6.95
N ASP A 172 0.56 26.00 6.21
CA ASP A 172 0.30 25.95 4.78
C ASP A 172 1.58 25.65 4.00
N GLU A 173 2.71 26.26 4.38
CA GLU A 173 4.03 25.89 3.82
C GLU A 173 4.35 24.41 4.08
N MET A 174 4.13 23.94 5.32
CA MET A 174 4.29 22.52 5.65
C MET A 174 3.32 21.62 4.90
N ALA A 175 2.12 22.08 4.57
CA ALA A 175 1.15 21.30 3.81
C ALA A 175 1.56 21.13 2.34
N GLU A 176 2.38 22.04 1.81
CA GLU A 176 2.96 21.94 0.47
C GLU A 176 4.27 21.13 0.45
N ASP A 177 4.80 20.76 1.62
CA ASP A 177 5.96 19.89 1.74
C ASP A 177 5.77 18.58 0.96
N ALA A 178 6.79 18.21 0.17
CA ALA A 178 6.71 17.08 -0.74
C ALA A 178 6.41 15.76 -0.01
N SER A 179 6.89 15.60 1.23
CA SER A 179 6.69 14.41 2.05
C SER A 179 5.27 14.37 2.63
N ILE A 180 4.67 15.50 3.02
CA ILE A 180 3.24 15.55 3.39
C ILE A 180 2.35 15.20 2.18
N VAL A 181 2.65 15.76 1.01
CA VAL A 181 1.94 15.44 -0.23
C VAL A 181 2.03 13.94 -0.55
N ARG A 182 3.23 13.36 -0.47
CA ARG A 182 3.45 11.91 -0.69
C ARG A 182 2.65 11.07 0.30
N PHE A 183 2.68 11.40 1.59
CA PHE A 183 1.97 10.66 2.62
C PHE A 183 0.45 10.65 2.39
N VAL A 184 -0.16 11.82 2.14
CA VAL A 184 -1.61 11.90 1.85
C VAL A 184 -1.97 11.10 0.59
N ASN A 185 -1.15 11.18 -0.46
CA ASN A 185 -1.36 10.40 -1.67
C ASN A 185 -1.25 8.89 -1.42
N GLN A 186 -0.32 8.44 -0.57
CA GLN A 186 -0.18 7.02 -0.19
C GLN A 186 -1.41 6.51 0.58
N ILE A 187 -1.95 7.29 1.52
CA ILE A 187 -3.18 6.94 2.25
C ILE A 187 -4.37 6.76 1.29
N ILE A 188 -4.54 7.70 0.34
CA ILE A 188 -5.61 7.62 -0.65
C ILE A 188 -5.41 6.43 -1.60
N ALA A 189 -4.18 6.23 -2.09
CA ALA A 189 -3.87 5.13 -3.00
C ALA A 189 -4.07 3.77 -2.34
N GLU A 190 -3.64 3.61 -1.08
CA GLU A 190 -3.82 2.40 -0.29
C GLU A 190 -5.31 2.10 -0.08
N ALA A 191 -6.09 3.09 0.35
CA ALA A 191 -7.53 2.92 0.53
C ALA A 191 -8.23 2.49 -0.77
N ILE A 192 -7.80 3.02 -1.91
CA ILE A 192 -8.33 2.62 -3.23
C ILE A 192 -7.89 1.20 -3.60
N ALA A 193 -6.64 0.83 -3.35
CA ALA A 193 -6.13 -0.52 -3.60
C ALA A 193 -6.88 -1.58 -2.77
N ASP A 194 -7.18 -1.25 -1.51
CA ASP A 194 -7.96 -2.07 -0.57
C ASP A 194 -9.48 -2.03 -0.84
N ARG A 195 -9.92 -1.28 -1.86
CA ARG A 195 -11.33 -1.11 -2.25
C ARG A 195 -12.19 -0.54 -1.12
N ALA A 196 -11.62 0.35 -0.31
CA ALA A 196 -12.36 1.06 0.72
C ALA A 196 -13.43 1.98 0.11
N THR A 197 -14.57 2.12 0.80
CA THR A 197 -15.64 3.05 0.43
C THR A 197 -15.46 4.42 1.08
N ASP A 198 -14.86 4.45 2.27
CA ASP A 198 -14.64 5.67 3.04
C ASP A 198 -13.27 5.63 3.74
N ILE A 199 -12.58 6.77 3.79
CA ILE A 199 -11.40 7.02 4.62
C ILE A 199 -11.82 7.96 5.75
N HIS A 200 -11.42 7.64 6.97
CA HIS A 200 -11.62 8.47 8.15
C HIS A 200 -10.27 8.89 8.71
N VAL A 201 -10.03 10.19 8.84
CA VAL A 201 -8.85 10.76 9.50
C VAL A 201 -9.33 11.43 10.77
N GLU A 202 -8.91 10.90 11.92
CA GLU A 202 -9.50 11.21 13.21
C GLU A 202 -8.41 11.63 14.21
N PRO A 203 -8.34 12.92 14.55
CA PRO A 203 -7.41 13.38 15.57
C PRO A 203 -7.93 13.06 16.97
N PHE A 204 -7.08 12.41 17.76
CA PHE A 204 -7.26 12.20 19.20
C PHE A 204 -6.18 12.97 19.97
N GLU A 205 -6.24 12.95 21.30
CA GLU A 205 -5.29 13.69 22.15
C GLU A 205 -3.83 13.33 21.87
N GLN A 206 -3.52 12.03 21.80
CA GLN A 206 -2.13 11.53 21.73
C GLN A 206 -1.78 10.89 20.39
N GLU A 207 -2.74 10.78 19.47
CA GLU A 207 -2.55 10.08 18.20
C GLU A 207 -3.46 10.63 17.10
N LEU A 208 -3.09 10.35 15.85
CA LEU A 208 -3.92 10.56 14.68
C LEU A 208 -4.28 9.15 14.20
N ARG A 209 -5.58 8.81 14.16
CA ARG A 209 -6.02 7.51 13.63
C ARG A 209 -6.49 7.67 12.20
N ILE A 210 -6.15 6.71 11.36
CA ILE A 210 -6.69 6.59 10.01
C ILE A 210 -7.43 5.26 9.92
N ARG A 211 -8.69 5.29 9.48
CA ARG A 211 -9.51 4.10 9.31
C ARG A 211 -10.09 4.02 7.92
N TYR A 212 -10.13 2.81 7.37
CA TYR A 212 -10.76 2.51 6.09
C TYR A 212 -12.06 1.75 6.33
N ARG A 213 -13.12 2.13 5.63
CA ARG A 213 -14.34 1.32 5.55
C ARG A 213 -14.20 0.37 4.38
N ILE A 214 -14.06 -0.92 4.65
CA ILE A 214 -13.95 -1.98 3.64
C ILE A 214 -15.11 -2.94 3.89
N ASP A 215 -15.93 -3.19 2.86
CA ASP A 215 -17.11 -4.05 2.95
C ASP A 215 -18.05 -3.72 4.13
N GLY A 216 -18.20 -2.42 4.41
CA GLY A 216 -19.04 -1.90 5.49
C GLY A 216 -18.40 -1.89 6.89
N MET A 217 -17.28 -2.60 7.07
CA MET A 217 -16.55 -2.70 8.32
C MET A 217 -15.41 -1.67 8.39
N LEU A 218 -15.13 -1.16 9.59
CA LEU A 218 -14.02 -0.21 9.81
C LEU A 218 -12.75 -0.98 10.21
N TYR A 219 -11.68 -0.75 9.47
CA TYR A 219 -10.35 -1.27 9.73
C TYR A 219 -9.40 -0.11 10.04
N GLU A 220 -8.59 -0.26 11.08
CA GLU A 220 -7.58 0.73 11.44
C GLU A 220 -6.32 0.49 10.60
N ALA A 221 -5.87 1.53 9.92
CA ALA A 221 -4.65 1.52 9.13
C ALA A 221 -3.44 1.62 10.06
N ALA A 222 -2.47 0.72 9.89
CA ALA A 222 -1.20 0.84 10.61
C ALA A 222 -0.46 2.08 10.10
N ILE A 223 -0.23 3.06 10.97
CA ILE A 223 0.50 4.29 10.64
C ILE A 223 1.51 4.60 11.75
N PRO A 224 2.67 5.20 11.43
CA PRO A 224 3.67 5.53 12.44
C PRO A 224 3.12 6.54 13.46
N PRO A 225 3.26 6.32 14.78
CA PRO A 225 2.74 7.23 15.80
C PRO A 225 3.27 8.68 15.71
N SER A 226 4.49 8.84 15.17
CA SER A 226 5.13 10.15 14.94
C SER A 226 4.33 11.05 14.00
N ILE A 227 3.45 10.49 13.18
CA ILE A 227 2.60 11.25 12.25
C ILE A 227 1.69 12.25 12.94
N LYS A 228 1.37 12.03 14.22
CA LYS A 228 0.57 12.96 15.04
C LYS A 228 1.15 14.37 15.01
N ARG A 229 2.48 14.52 14.97
CA ARG A 229 3.17 15.83 14.92
C ARG A 229 2.87 16.65 13.66
N PHE A 230 2.37 15.99 12.62
CA PHE A 230 2.06 16.57 11.32
C PHE A 230 0.55 16.66 11.05
N GLN A 231 -0.30 16.39 12.05
CA GLN A 231 -1.76 16.38 11.89
C GLN A 231 -2.31 17.62 11.19
N SER A 232 -1.84 18.82 11.58
CA SER A 232 -2.35 20.09 11.05
C SER A 232 -1.96 20.28 9.58
N ALA A 233 -0.76 19.86 9.21
CA ALA A 233 -0.29 19.91 7.82
C ALA A 233 -1.04 18.89 6.95
N ILE A 234 -1.33 17.69 7.48
CA ILE A 234 -2.14 16.67 6.78
C ILE A 234 -3.57 17.16 6.55
N ILE A 235 -4.21 17.74 7.58
CA ILE A 235 -5.55 18.33 7.48
C ILE A 235 -5.55 19.46 6.45
N SER A 236 -4.59 20.40 6.54
CA SER A 236 -4.49 21.51 5.59
C SER A 236 -4.26 21.00 4.16
N ARG A 237 -3.39 20.00 3.98
CA ARG A 237 -3.15 19.37 2.67
C ARG A 237 -4.42 18.81 2.05
N ILE A 238 -5.24 18.11 2.83
CA ILE A 238 -6.52 17.57 2.35
C ILE A 238 -7.49 18.70 1.99
N LYS A 239 -7.54 19.78 2.79
CA LYS A 239 -8.37 20.96 2.50
C LYS A 239 -7.94 21.68 1.23
N ILE A 240 -6.64 21.84 0.99
CA ILE A 240 -6.08 22.40 -0.25
C ILE A 240 -6.50 21.54 -1.45
N MET A 241 -6.34 20.21 -1.36
CA MET A 241 -6.74 19.30 -2.43
C MET A 241 -8.24 19.37 -2.74
N ALA A 242 -9.07 19.69 -1.75
CA ALA A 242 -10.52 19.77 -1.85
C ALA A 242 -11.08 21.18 -2.12
N ASP A 243 -10.21 22.17 -2.37
CA ASP A 243 -10.56 23.59 -2.58
C ASP A 243 -11.36 24.20 -1.41
N MET A 244 -10.97 23.85 -0.17
CA MET A 244 -11.59 24.32 1.06
C MET A 244 -10.80 25.49 1.70
N ASN A 245 -11.45 26.25 2.58
CA ASN A 245 -10.79 27.32 3.32
C ASN A 245 -9.94 26.76 4.47
N ILE A 246 -8.61 26.81 4.31
CA ILE A 246 -7.63 26.33 5.29
C ILE A 246 -7.62 27.13 6.60
N ALA A 247 -7.94 28.42 6.54
CA ALA A 247 -7.96 29.32 7.70
C ALA A 247 -9.19 29.11 8.60
N GLU A 248 -10.32 28.65 8.04
CA GLU A 248 -11.51 28.34 8.84
C GLU A 248 -11.42 26.91 9.39
N ARG A 249 -11.47 26.77 10.72
CA ARG A 249 -11.35 25.48 11.43
C ARG A 249 -12.47 25.22 12.44
N ARG A 250 -13.42 26.16 12.56
CA ARG A 250 -14.50 26.17 13.57
C ARG A 250 -15.84 25.79 12.98
N LEU A 251 -15.95 25.71 11.66
CA LEU A 251 -17.16 25.33 10.94
C LEU A 251 -16.91 24.08 10.10
N PRO A 252 -17.92 23.20 9.93
CA PRO A 252 -17.83 22.11 8.98
C PRO A 252 -17.61 22.63 7.56
N GLN A 253 -16.85 21.89 6.75
CA GLN A 253 -16.60 22.21 5.34
C GLN A 253 -16.76 20.97 4.47
N ASP A 254 -17.23 21.18 3.24
CA ASP A 254 -17.41 20.13 2.24
C ASP A 254 -16.68 20.50 0.95
N GLY A 255 -16.08 19.51 0.31
CA GLY A 255 -15.26 19.70 -0.88
C GLY A 255 -15.13 18.42 -1.69
N LYS A 256 -14.43 18.50 -2.81
CA LYS A 256 -14.25 17.38 -3.72
C LYS A 256 -12.83 17.31 -4.22
N ILE A 257 -12.29 16.10 -4.33
CA ILE A 257 -10.97 15.85 -4.90
C ILE A 257 -11.13 14.90 -6.07
N LYS A 258 -10.55 15.24 -7.23
CA LYS A 258 -10.42 14.30 -8.34
C LYS A 258 -9.03 13.69 -8.28
N VAL A 259 -8.96 12.37 -8.22
CA VAL A 259 -7.68 11.64 -8.20
C VAL A 259 -7.67 10.58 -9.29
N LYS A 260 -6.49 10.30 -9.82
CA LYS A 260 -6.26 9.23 -10.80
C LYS A 260 -5.29 8.23 -10.19
N VAL A 261 -5.72 6.97 -10.04
CA VAL A 261 -4.93 5.89 -9.44
C VAL A 261 -4.97 4.69 -10.39
N GLN A 262 -3.80 4.16 -10.77
CA GLN A 262 -3.67 3.02 -11.70
C GLN A 262 -4.53 3.16 -12.97
N GLU A 263 -4.45 4.33 -13.61
CA GLU A 263 -5.23 4.69 -14.80
C GLU A 263 -6.75 4.86 -14.62
N LYS A 264 -7.28 4.72 -13.40
CA LYS A 264 -8.69 4.92 -13.08
C LYS A 264 -8.95 6.26 -12.42
N ASP A 265 -10.03 6.92 -12.82
CA ASP A 265 -10.49 8.17 -12.22
C ASP A 265 -11.42 7.91 -11.02
N PHE A 266 -11.16 8.60 -9.91
CA PHE A 266 -12.00 8.60 -8.72
C PHE A 266 -12.43 10.03 -8.36
N ASP A 267 -13.66 10.17 -7.88
CA ASP A 267 -14.19 11.39 -7.29
C ASP A 267 -14.31 11.18 -5.78
N LEU A 268 -13.54 11.93 -5.00
CA LEU A 268 -13.56 11.85 -3.55
C LEU A 268 -14.42 12.98 -3.01
N ARG A 269 -15.40 12.66 -2.16
CA ARG A 269 -16.15 13.67 -1.42
C ARG A 269 -15.57 13.81 -0.03
N VAL A 270 -15.13 15.00 0.31
CA VAL A 270 -14.44 15.28 1.57
C VAL A 270 -15.34 16.15 2.43
N SER A 271 -15.49 15.78 3.69
CA SER A 271 -16.15 16.60 4.71
C SER A 271 -15.23 16.74 5.91
N THR A 272 -15.08 17.96 6.44
CA THR A 272 -14.35 18.23 7.68
C THR A 272 -15.32 18.63 8.79
N LEU A 273 -15.02 18.20 10.02
CA LEU A 273 -15.79 18.55 11.21
C LEU A 273 -14.83 18.98 12.34
N PRO A 274 -15.03 20.14 12.97
CA PRO A 274 -14.24 20.56 14.13
C PRO A 274 -14.40 19.60 15.32
N THR A 275 -13.30 19.23 15.96
CA THR A 275 -13.23 18.41 17.17
C THR A 275 -12.32 19.07 18.22
N PRO A 276 -12.29 18.61 19.48
CA PRO A 276 -11.40 19.16 20.49
C PRO A 276 -9.90 19.06 20.17
N TYR A 277 -9.49 18.13 19.30
CA TYR A 277 -8.08 17.83 19.02
C TYR A 277 -7.66 18.16 17.59
N GLY A 278 -8.51 18.83 16.80
CA GLY A 278 -8.27 19.15 15.39
C GLY A 278 -9.55 19.05 14.56
N GLU A 279 -9.41 18.93 13.24
CA GLU A 279 -10.55 18.63 12.35
C GLU A 279 -10.57 17.13 12.04
N SER A 280 -11.71 16.47 12.30
CA SER A 280 -11.96 15.13 11.78
C SER A 280 -12.35 15.23 10.32
N ILE A 281 -11.80 14.35 9.48
CA ILE A 281 -12.08 14.33 8.04
C ILE A 281 -12.69 12.97 7.67
N SER A 282 -13.78 13.02 6.92
CA SER A 282 -14.33 11.85 6.25
C SER A 282 -14.24 12.04 4.73
N ILE A 283 -13.69 11.04 4.04
CA ILE A 283 -13.51 11.04 2.60
C ILE A 283 -14.28 9.85 2.04
N ARG A 284 -15.33 10.08 1.25
CA ARG A 284 -16.02 9.03 0.51
C ARG A 284 -15.39 8.84 -0.86
N ILE A 285 -14.96 7.61 -1.15
CA ILE A 285 -14.38 7.23 -2.44
C ILE A 285 -15.49 6.83 -3.40
N LEU A 286 -15.65 7.56 -4.50
CA LEU A 286 -16.57 7.20 -5.57
C LEU A 286 -15.76 6.84 -6.81
N SER A 287 -15.79 5.55 -7.17
CA SER A 287 -15.31 5.14 -8.49
C SER A 287 -16.25 5.71 -9.56
N ARG A 288 -15.70 6.43 -10.55
CA ARG A 288 -16.47 6.78 -11.76
C ARG A 288 -16.90 5.56 -12.55
N GLU A 289 -16.19 4.45 -12.38
CA GLU A 289 -16.55 3.14 -12.89
C GLU A 289 -17.48 2.38 -11.93
N SER A 290 -18.25 3.07 -11.08
CA SER A 290 -19.44 2.44 -10.51
C SER A 290 -20.24 1.96 -11.72
N GLU A 291 -20.13 0.65 -12.00
CA GLU A 291 -20.81 0.00 -13.10
C GLU A 291 -22.22 0.55 -13.06
N LEU A 292 -22.67 1.18 -14.14
CA LEU A 292 -24.10 1.32 -14.35
C LEU A 292 -24.61 -0.11 -14.24
N VAL A 293 -25.16 -0.47 -13.08
CA VAL A 293 -25.67 -1.80 -12.84
C VAL A 293 -26.78 -1.94 -13.86
N SER A 294 -26.52 -2.71 -14.91
CA SER A 294 -27.51 -2.95 -15.95
C SER A 294 -28.75 -3.47 -15.24
N LEU A 295 -29.94 -3.02 -15.66
CA LEU A 295 -31.19 -3.44 -15.05
C LEU A 295 -31.28 -4.98 -14.91
N ASP A 296 -30.62 -5.72 -15.82
CA ASP A 296 -30.50 -7.18 -15.84
C ASP A 296 -29.73 -7.79 -14.66
N LYS A 297 -28.83 -7.03 -14.01
CA LYS A 297 -28.04 -7.45 -12.84
C LYS A 297 -28.74 -7.15 -11.51
N LEU A 298 -29.94 -6.56 -11.51
CA LEU A 298 -30.68 -6.19 -10.28
C LEU A 298 -31.39 -7.37 -9.61
N GLY A 299 -31.29 -8.59 -10.16
CA GLY A 299 -31.96 -9.77 -9.61
C GLY A 299 -33.48 -9.82 -9.84
N LEU A 300 -34.01 -8.93 -10.68
CA LEU A 300 -35.40 -8.98 -11.12
C LEU A 300 -35.60 -10.12 -12.12
N ASP A 301 -36.71 -10.84 -12.01
CA ASP A 301 -37.11 -11.78 -13.04
C ASP A 301 -37.48 -11.07 -14.36
N GLU A 302 -37.54 -11.84 -15.43
CA GLU A 302 -37.77 -11.32 -16.78
C GLU A 302 -39.10 -10.56 -16.92
N TYR A 303 -40.11 -10.94 -16.12
CA TYR A 303 -41.43 -10.31 -16.13
C TYR A 303 -41.37 -8.91 -15.50
N HIS A 304 -40.82 -8.79 -14.30
CA HIS A 304 -40.67 -7.51 -13.60
C HIS A 304 -39.72 -6.56 -14.33
N LEU A 305 -38.63 -7.08 -14.91
CA LEU A 305 -37.69 -6.31 -15.70
C LEU A 305 -38.34 -5.66 -16.93
N LYS A 306 -39.21 -6.38 -17.63
CA LYS A 306 -39.98 -5.85 -18.77
C LYS A 306 -40.95 -4.74 -18.36
N ILE A 307 -41.59 -4.87 -17.20
CA ILE A 307 -42.47 -3.82 -16.66
C ILE A 307 -41.65 -2.56 -16.37
N LEU A 308 -40.55 -2.69 -15.63
CA LEU A 308 -39.70 -1.56 -15.27
C LEU A 308 -39.17 -0.85 -16.52
N ARG A 309 -38.63 -1.58 -17.50
CA ARG A 309 -38.17 -1.04 -18.80
C ARG A 309 -39.26 -0.27 -19.55
N ARG A 310 -40.51 -0.74 -19.51
CA ARG A 310 -41.64 -0.06 -20.15
C ARG A 310 -42.03 1.23 -19.41
N MET A 311 -42.00 1.20 -18.08
CA MET A 311 -42.41 2.34 -17.25
C MET A 311 -41.42 3.50 -17.34
N ILE A 312 -40.11 3.23 -17.34
CA ILE A 312 -39.08 4.26 -17.46
C ILE A 312 -39.06 4.96 -18.84
N GLN A 313 -39.64 4.35 -19.87
CA GLN A 313 -39.74 4.94 -21.22
C GLN A 313 -40.99 5.83 -21.40
N LYS A 314 -41.88 5.93 -20.40
CA LYS A 314 -43.06 6.79 -20.49
C LYS A 314 -42.66 8.27 -20.43
N PRO A 315 -43.28 9.16 -21.22
CA PRO A 315 -42.90 10.57 -21.28
C PRO A 315 -43.20 11.35 -19.99
N HIS A 316 -44.14 10.86 -19.17
CA HIS A 316 -44.52 11.45 -17.89
C HIS A 316 -45.10 10.38 -16.95
N GLY A 317 -44.83 10.51 -15.65
CA GLY A 317 -45.30 9.60 -14.61
C GLY A 317 -44.39 9.62 -13.39
N ILE A 318 -44.87 9.07 -12.28
CA ILE A 318 -44.09 8.94 -11.03
C ILE A 318 -43.86 7.44 -10.78
N ILE A 319 -42.61 7.07 -10.49
CA ILE A 319 -42.23 5.71 -10.07
C ILE A 319 -41.72 5.81 -8.63
N PHE A 320 -42.29 5.01 -7.73
CA PHE A 320 -41.83 4.92 -6.35
C PHE A 320 -40.96 3.67 -6.18
N VAL A 321 -39.73 3.87 -5.71
CA VAL A 321 -38.85 2.79 -5.23
C VAL A 321 -38.89 2.86 -3.71
N THR A 322 -39.35 1.78 -3.08
CA THR A 322 -39.57 1.72 -1.63
C THR A 322 -38.98 0.44 -1.06
N GLY A 323 -38.49 0.54 0.17
CA GLY A 323 -37.92 -0.54 0.96
C GLY A 323 -37.57 -0.02 2.35
N PRO A 324 -37.42 -0.90 3.35
CA PRO A 324 -36.82 -0.54 4.63
C PRO A 324 -35.34 -0.14 4.47
N THR A 325 -34.78 0.52 5.48
CA THR A 325 -33.36 0.86 5.55
C THR A 325 -32.47 -0.37 5.71
#